data_AF-A0A060BQI2-F1
#
_entry.id   AF-A0A060BQI2-F1
#
_cell.length_a   1.000
_cell.length_b   1.000
_cell.length_c   1.000
_cell.angle_alpha   90.00
_cell.angle_beta   90.00
_cell.angle_gamma   90.00
#
_symmetry.space_group_name_H-M   'P 1'
#
loop_
_entity.id
_entity.type
_entity.pdbx_description
1 polymer ?
#
loop_
_entity_poly.entity_id
_entity_poly.type
_entity_poly.pdbx_seq_one_letter_code
_entity_poly.pdbx_strand_id
1 'polypeptide(L)'
;MPDNRAEDYVSDPNRSLKEHIDALWPILTREPQDHIPWSSLLALPQSYIVPGGRFSETYYWDSYFTMLGLAESGREDLLKCMADNFAWMIEIYGHIPNGNRTYYLSRSQPPVFALMVELFEEDGVRGARR
;
A
#
# COMPACT_ATOMS: atom_id res chain seq x y z
N MET A 1 -13.23 -14.51 2.82
CA MET A 1 -11.78 -14.18 2.92
C MET A 1 -11.47 -13.20 1.80
N PRO A 2 -10.53 -12.25 1.99
CA PRO A 2 -10.12 -11.34 0.92
C PRO A 2 -9.54 -12.11 -0.27
N ASP A 3 -9.71 -11.57 -1.48
CA ASP A 3 -9.14 -12.12 -2.72
C ASP A 3 -7.59 -12.13 -2.64
N ASN A 4 -6.96 -13.27 -2.91
CA ASN A 4 -5.51 -13.44 -2.87
C ASN A 4 -4.91 -13.64 -4.27
N ARG A 5 -4.93 -12.58 -5.06
CA ARG A 5 -4.38 -12.55 -6.44
C ARG A 5 -2.90 -12.93 -6.57
N ALA A 6 -2.16 -12.99 -5.46
CA ALA A 6 -0.74 -13.35 -5.46
C ALA A 6 -0.50 -14.86 -5.54
N GLU A 7 -1.49 -15.71 -5.20
CA GLU A 7 -1.33 -17.18 -5.23
C GLU A 7 -1.19 -17.74 -6.65
N ASP A 8 -1.78 -17.07 -7.64
CA ASP A 8 -1.78 -17.51 -9.03
C ASP A 8 -0.61 -16.93 -9.86
N TYR A 9 0.26 -16.11 -9.25
CA TYR A 9 1.36 -15.50 -9.97
C TYR A 9 2.50 -16.48 -10.24
N VAL A 10 2.91 -16.56 -11.50
CA VAL A 10 4.09 -17.33 -11.94
C VAL A 10 5.11 -16.37 -12.52
N SER A 11 6.32 -16.38 -11.96
CA SER A 11 7.45 -15.58 -12.42
C SER A 11 7.92 -16.02 -13.81
N ASP A 12 8.10 -15.06 -14.71
CA ASP A 12 8.74 -15.27 -16.01
C ASP A 12 10.26 -15.05 -15.89
N PRO A 13 11.10 -16.10 -16.05
CA PRO A 13 12.55 -15.99 -15.91
C PRO A 13 13.23 -15.16 -17.02
N ASN A 14 12.50 -14.83 -18.10
CA ASN A 14 13.05 -14.03 -19.20
C ASN A 14 12.93 -12.52 -18.94
N ARG A 15 12.17 -12.10 -17.93
CA ARG A 15 12.05 -10.68 -17.56
C ARG A 15 13.29 -10.22 -16.83
N SER A 16 13.70 -8.98 -17.10
CA SER A 16 14.66 -8.29 -16.23
C SER A 16 14.08 -8.10 -14.83
N LEU A 17 14.96 -7.87 -13.84
CA LEU A 17 14.53 -7.61 -12.46
C LEU A 17 13.56 -6.42 -12.39
N LYS A 18 13.81 -5.36 -13.16
CA LYS A 18 12.95 -4.18 -13.20
C LYS A 18 11.55 -4.52 -13.74
N GLU A 19 11.48 -5.18 -14.89
CA GLU A 19 10.19 -5.58 -15.49
C GLU A 19 9.42 -6.54 -14.60
N HIS A 20 10.13 -7.41 -13.87
CA HIS A 20 9.51 -8.28 -12.89
C HIS A 20 8.88 -7.49 -11.73
N ILE A 21 9.58 -6.52 -11.17
CA ILE A 21 9.07 -5.65 -10.09
C ILE A 21 7.86 -4.83 -10.59
N ASP A 22 7.98 -4.20 -11.76
CA ASP A 22 6.89 -3.38 -12.33
C ASP A 22 5.63 -4.23 -12.58
N ALA A 23 5.80 -5.49 -13.00
CA ALA A 23 4.69 -6.42 -13.20
C ALA A 23 4.04 -6.91 -11.89
N LEU A 24 4.72 -6.78 -10.74
CA LEU A 24 4.17 -7.16 -9.44
C LEU A 24 3.24 -6.09 -8.86
N TRP A 25 3.38 -4.81 -9.22
CA TRP A 25 2.53 -3.76 -8.64
C TRP A 25 1.03 -4.04 -8.77
N PRO A 26 0.47 -4.42 -9.93
CA PRO A 26 -0.95 -4.76 -10.04
C PRO A 26 -1.36 -5.98 -9.20
N ILE A 27 -0.44 -6.93 -9.00
CA ILE A 27 -0.69 -8.17 -8.25
C ILE A 27 -0.72 -7.91 -6.75
N LEU A 28 0.15 -7.00 -6.28
CA LEU A 28 0.26 -6.59 -4.88
C LEU A 28 -0.75 -5.48 -4.51
N THR A 29 -1.43 -4.90 -5.50
CA THR A 29 -2.50 -3.92 -5.27
C THR A 29 -3.77 -4.59 -4.79
N ARG A 30 -4.44 -3.96 -3.82
CA ARG A 30 -5.78 -4.27 -3.37
C ARG A 30 -6.66 -3.06 -3.61
N GLU A 31 -7.83 -3.30 -4.19
CA GLU A 31 -8.81 -2.25 -4.45
C GLU A 31 -9.63 -1.93 -3.19
N PRO A 32 -10.13 -0.70 -3.06
CA PRO A 32 -11.03 -0.34 -1.98
C PRO A 32 -12.27 -1.23 -2.04
N GLN A 33 -12.71 -1.68 -0.88
CA GLN A 33 -13.88 -2.55 -0.73
C GLN A 33 -14.60 -2.19 0.55
N ASP A 34 -15.92 -2.39 0.54
CA ASP A 34 -16.73 -2.25 1.75
C ASP A 34 -16.29 -3.24 2.83
N HIS A 35 -16.60 -2.90 4.08
CA HIS A 35 -16.31 -3.81 5.20
C HIS A 35 -17.05 -5.13 5.00
N ILE A 36 -16.27 -6.22 4.94
CA ILE A 36 -16.81 -7.57 4.85
C ILE A 36 -17.33 -7.98 6.24
N PRO A 37 -18.59 -8.39 6.39
CA PRO A 37 -19.14 -8.83 7.68
C PRO A 37 -18.24 -9.87 8.37
N TRP A 38 -17.98 -9.65 9.66
CA TRP A 38 -17.13 -10.50 10.51
C TRP A 38 -15.65 -10.62 10.06
N SER A 39 -15.22 -9.84 9.08
CA SER A 39 -13.81 -9.75 8.70
C SER A 39 -13.04 -8.87 9.67
N SER A 40 -11.81 -9.29 9.98
CA SER A 40 -10.85 -8.46 10.69
C SER A 40 -10.26 -7.36 9.80
N LEU A 41 -10.37 -7.44 8.48
CA LEU A 41 -9.83 -6.44 7.55
C LEU A 41 -10.64 -5.15 7.66
N LEU A 42 -9.96 -4.05 7.95
CA LEU A 42 -10.53 -2.70 7.99
C LEU A 42 -10.59 -2.16 6.56
N ALA A 43 -11.74 -1.63 6.17
CA ALA A 43 -11.92 -0.99 4.87
C ALA A 43 -11.02 0.25 4.79
N LEU A 44 -10.44 0.47 3.61
CA LEU A 44 -9.67 1.66 3.27
C LEU A 44 -10.34 2.36 2.07
N PRO A 45 -10.37 3.70 2.04
CA PRO A 45 -11.06 4.45 0.99
C PRO A 45 -10.39 4.41 -0.38
N GLN A 46 -9.08 4.15 -0.44
CA GLN A 46 -8.30 4.12 -1.69
C GLN A 46 -7.60 2.76 -1.87
N SER A 47 -7.11 2.50 -3.08
CA SER A 47 -6.32 1.30 -3.37
C SER A 47 -5.01 1.31 -2.58
N TYR A 48 -4.49 0.12 -2.23
CA TYR A 48 -3.29 0.02 -1.41
C TYR A 48 -2.43 -1.18 -1.80
N ILE A 49 -1.13 -1.13 -1.49
CA ILE A 49 -0.19 -2.23 -1.69
C ILE A 49 -0.11 -3.10 -0.43
N VAL A 50 -0.03 -4.42 -0.64
CA VAL A 50 0.30 -5.41 0.40
C VAL A 50 1.69 -6.02 0.14
N PRO A 51 2.41 -6.50 1.18
CA PRO A 51 3.72 -7.13 0.99
C PRO A 51 3.69 -8.41 0.14
N GLY A 52 2.55 -9.10 0.10
CA GLY A 52 2.35 -10.32 -0.68
C GLY A 52 2.47 -11.63 0.14
N GLY A 53 2.17 -12.74 -0.52
CA GLY A 53 2.11 -14.07 0.12
C GLY A 53 1.01 -14.14 1.18
N ARG A 54 1.36 -14.50 2.41
CA ARG A 54 0.41 -14.59 3.53
C ARG A 54 -0.10 -13.23 4.04
N PHE A 55 0.57 -12.15 3.67
CA PHE A 55 0.26 -10.80 4.11
C PHE A 55 -0.74 -10.17 3.13
N SER A 56 -2.00 -10.05 3.57
CA SER A 56 -3.13 -9.59 2.74
C SER A 56 -3.71 -8.25 3.21
N GLU A 57 -2.98 -7.57 4.09
CA GLU A 57 -3.25 -6.24 4.62
C GLU A 57 -2.09 -5.30 4.27
N THR A 58 -2.35 -3.99 4.28
CA THR A 58 -1.27 -3.01 4.24
C THR A 58 -0.52 -3.01 5.58
N TYR A 59 0.79 -2.76 5.54
CA TYR A 59 1.64 -2.61 6.72
C TYR A 59 2.29 -1.23 6.70
N TYR A 60 2.31 -0.55 7.83
CA TYR A 60 2.65 0.88 7.89
C TYR A 60 4.09 1.15 7.43
N TRP A 61 5.12 0.69 8.13
CA TRP A 61 6.50 1.05 7.79
C TRP A 61 6.99 0.38 6.48
N ASP A 62 6.53 -0.85 6.16
CA ASP A 62 6.83 -1.55 4.91
C ASP A 62 6.32 -0.75 3.70
N SER A 63 5.21 -0.03 3.87
CA SER A 63 4.63 0.79 2.81
C SER A 63 5.52 1.96 2.42
N TYR A 64 6.34 2.51 3.31
CA TYR A 64 7.26 3.60 2.93
C TYR A 64 8.31 3.11 1.93
N PHE A 65 8.94 1.97 2.20
CA PHE A 65 9.91 1.37 1.27
C PHE A 65 9.26 0.92 -0.04
N THR A 66 8.00 0.48 0.04
CA THR A 66 7.22 0.16 -1.16
C THR A 66 6.94 1.43 -1.97
N MET A 67 6.57 2.52 -1.33
CA MET A 67 6.33 3.82 -1.95
C MET A 67 7.57 4.36 -2.66
N LEU A 68 8.78 4.17 -2.11
CA LEU A 68 10.02 4.52 -2.83
C LEU A 68 10.13 3.78 -4.18
N GLY A 69 9.79 2.48 -4.21
CA GLY A 69 9.74 1.70 -5.44
C GLY A 69 8.65 2.17 -6.41
N LEU A 70 7.47 2.54 -5.88
CA LEU A 70 6.39 3.11 -6.69
C LEU A 70 6.77 4.44 -7.33
N ALA A 71 7.49 5.31 -6.62
CA ALA A 71 7.99 6.58 -7.14
C ALA A 71 8.95 6.35 -8.32
N GLU A 72 9.91 5.44 -8.16
CA GLU A 72 10.84 5.04 -9.23
C GLU A 72 10.13 4.39 -10.44
N SER A 73 9.04 3.66 -10.20
CA SER A 73 8.19 3.07 -11.25
C SER A 73 7.17 4.07 -11.84
N GLY A 74 7.15 5.34 -11.42
CA GLY A 74 6.21 6.36 -11.92
C GLY A 74 4.74 6.12 -11.54
N ARG A 75 4.48 5.38 -10.45
CA ARG A 75 3.13 5.04 -9.95
C ARG A 75 2.62 6.09 -8.96
N GLU A 76 2.58 7.34 -9.41
CA GLU A 76 2.07 8.49 -8.65
C GLU A 76 0.62 8.29 -8.18
N ASP A 77 -0.17 7.56 -8.97
CA ASP A 77 -1.54 7.15 -8.65
C ASP A 77 -1.59 6.39 -7.31
N LEU A 78 -0.70 5.42 -7.13
CA LEU A 78 -0.63 4.62 -5.91
C LEU A 78 0.03 5.37 -4.74
N LEU A 79 1.02 6.23 -5.01
CA LEU A 79 1.61 7.08 -3.96
C LEU A 79 0.52 7.91 -3.27
N LYS A 80 -0.32 8.57 -4.07
CA LYS A 80 -1.43 9.37 -3.57
C LYS A 80 -2.41 8.51 -2.76
N CYS A 81 -2.82 7.36 -3.30
CA CYS A 81 -3.76 6.47 -2.63
C CYS A 81 -3.24 5.98 -1.27
N MET A 82 -1.96 5.62 -1.19
CA MET A 82 -1.33 5.17 0.05
C MET A 82 -1.27 6.30 1.09
N ALA A 83 -0.85 7.50 0.69
CA ALA A 83 -0.81 8.66 1.59
C ALA A 83 -2.21 9.04 2.13
N ASP A 84 -3.23 9.06 1.26
CA ASP A 84 -4.61 9.32 1.63
C ASP A 84 -5.15 8.27 2.62
N ASN A 85 -4.85 6.99 2.38
CA ASN A 85 -5.25 5.90 3.28
C ASN A 85 -4.61 6.04 4.67
N PHE A 86 -3.33 6.43 4.75
CA PHE A 86 -2.65 6.64 6.02
C PHE A 86 -3.15 7.87 6.77
N ALA A 87 -3.42 8.98 6.08
CA ALA A 87 -4.08 10.14 6.66
C ALA A 87 -5.46 9.77 7.21
N TRP A 88 -6.25 9.04 6.43
CA TRP A 88 -7.58 8.57 6.84
C TRP A 88 -7.50 7.68 8.09
N MET A 89 -6.53 6.76 8.19
CA MET A 89 -6.36 5.95 9.39
C MET A 89 -6.03 6.78 10.63
N ILE A 90 -5.24 7.85 10.50
CA ILE A 90 -4.98 8.79 11.60
C ILE A 90 -6.28 9.47 12.03
N GLU A 91 -7.09 9.94 11.08
CA GLU A 91 -8.36 10.63 11.37
C GLU A 91 -9.37 9.70 12.05
N ILE A 92 -9.48 8.44 11.62
CA ILE A 92 -10.49 7.50 12.12
C ILE A 92 -10.05 6.76 13.38
N TYR A 93 -8.78 6.38 13.50
CA TYR A 93 -8.28 5.55 14.60
C TYR A 93 -7.32 6.28 15.55
N GLY A 94 -7.02 7.56 15.28
CA GLY A 94 -6.09 8.39 16.07
C GLY A 94 -4.61 8.07 15.84
N HIS A 95 -4.29 7.06 15.03
CA HIS A 95 -2.94 6.67 14.64
C HIS A 95 -2.99 5.69 13.45
N ILE A 96 -1.85 5.46 12.81
CA ILE A 96 -1.72 4.40 11.79
C ILE A 96 -1.48 3.07 12.52
N PRO A 97 -2.39 2.08 12.44
CA PRO A 97 -2.16 0.76 13.03
C PRO A 97 -1.04 0.02 12.30
N ASN A 98 -0.46 -1.01 12.94
CA ASN A 98 0.59 -1.85 12.34
C ASN A 98 0.20 -2.38 10.94
N GLY A 99 -1.07 -2.76 10.77
CA GLY A 99 -1.71 -2.98 9.48
C GLY A 99 -3.22 -2.79 9.59
N ASN A 100 -3.96 -2.80 8.48
CA ASN A 100 -5.40 -2.51 8.47
C ASN A 100 -6.26 -3.71 8.94
N ARG A 101 -5.99 -4.21 10.16
CA ARG A 101 -6.78 -5.26 10.82
C ARG A 101 -7.28 -4.79 12.18
N THR A 102 -8.46 -5.23 12.59
CA THR A 102 -9.06 -4.90 13.91
C THR A 102 -8.13 -5.23 15.07
N TYR A 103 -7.43 -6.36 15.04
CA TYR A 103 -6.46 -6.75 16.08
C TYR A 103 -5.14 -5.96 16.07
N TYR A 104 -4.93 -5.07 15.08
CA TYR A 104 -3.81 -4.14 15.04
C TYR A 104 -4.17 -2.75 15.60
N LEU A 105 -5.45 -2.44 15.86
CA LEU A 105 -5.88 -1.13 16.38
C LEU A 105 -5.28 -0.73 17.73
N SER A 106 -4.66 -1.67 18.46
CA SER A 106 -3.98 -1.39 19.73
C SER A 106 -2.51 -1.00 19.60
N ARG A 107 -1.93 -1.03 18.39
CA ARG A 107 -0.50 -0.78 18.19
C ARG A 107 -0.19 -0.20 16.81
N SER A 108 0.85 0.62 16.77
CA SER A 108 1.42 1.15 15.53
C SER A 108 2.70 0.40 15.10
N GLN A 109 3.47 1.02 14.22
CA GLN A 109 4.80 0.66 13.72
C GLN A 109 5.68 1.92 13.72
N PRO A 110 6.99 1.83 13.38
CA PRO A 110 7.85 3.01 13.29
C PRO A 110 7.19 4.16 12.52
N PRO A 111 7.11 5.38 13.09
CA PRO A 111 6.33 6.46 12.52
C PRO A 111 7.05 7.11 11.34
N VAL A 112 6.79 6.62 10.13
CA VAL A 112 7.40 7.08 8.88
C VAL A 112 6.44 7.89 7.99
N PHE A 113 5.24 8.23 8.47
CA PHE A 113 4.23 8.95 7.67
C PHE A 113 4.71 10.33 7.18
N ALA A 114 5.49 11.07 7.97
CA ALA A 114 6.06 12.33 7.50
C ALA A 114 6.98 12.12 6.27
N LEU A 115 7.74 11.03 6.24
CA LEU A 115 8.59 10.67 5.10
C LEU A 115 7.76 10.28 3.87
N MET A 116 6.61 9.64 4.07
CA MET A 116 5.67 9.31 2.99
C MET A 116 5.07 10.57 2.36
N VAL A 117 4.76 11.59 3.17
CA VAL A 117 4.25 12.88 2.69
C VAL A 117 5.34 13.64 1.94
N GLU A 118 6.56 13.70 2.46
CA GLU A 118 7.70 14.34 1.79
C GLU A 118 7.98 13.69 0.42
N LEU A 119 8.01 12.36 0.36
CA LEU A 119 8.14 11.61 -0.89
C LEU A 119 7.03 11.95 -1.90
N PHE A 120 5.78 12.03 -1.43
CA PHE A 120 4.65 12.41 -2.27
C PHE A 120 4.76 13.86 -2.78
N GLU A 121 5.22 14.80 -1.96
CA GLU A 121 5.42 16.19 -2.39
C GLU A 121 6.56 16.31 -3.41
N GLU A 122 7.62 15.52 -3.27
CA GLU A 122 8.76 15.55 -4.20
C GLU A 122 8.44 14.93 -5.56
N ASP A 123 7.77 13.77 -5.59
CA ASP A 123 7.55 12.99 -6.81
C ASP A 123 6.13 13.10 -7.35
N GLY A 124 5.10 13.21 -6.50
CA GLY A 124 3.72 13.43 -6.93
C GLY A 124 3.45 14.82 -7.51
N VAL A 125 4.30 15.81 -7.20
CA VAL A 125 4.22 17.17 -7.79
C VAL A 125 5.05 17.28 -9.07
N ARG A 126 6.02 16.38 -9.32
CA ARG A 126 6.79 16.36 -10.57
C ARG A 126 5.92 16.00 -11.78
N GLY A 127 4.90 15.16 -11.62
CA GLY A 127 3.91 14.86 -12.67
C GLY A 127 2.96 16.02 -13.00
N ALA A 128 2.76 16.99 -12.09
CA ALA A 128 1.90 18.16 -12.30
C ALA A 128 2.61 19.35 -12.99
N ARG A 129 3.93 19.26 -13.17
CA ARG A 129 4.74 20.27 -13.90
C ARG A 129 5.35 19.66 -15.18
N ARG A 130 4.53 19.18 -16.11
CA ARG A 130 4.91 19.06 -17.52
C ARG A 130 3.71 19.24 -18.44
#